data_AF-A0A1Q7QP21-F1
#
_entry.id   AF-A0A1Q7QP21-F1
#
_cell.length_a   1.000
_cell.length_b   1.000
_cell.length_c   1.000
_cell.angle_alpha   90.00
_cell.angle_beta   90.00
_cell.angle_gamma   90.00
#
_symmetry.space_group_name_H-M   'P 1'
#
loop_
_entity.id
_entity.type
_entity.pdbx_description
1 polymer ?
#
loop_
_entity_poly.entity_id
_entity_poly.type
_entity_poly.pdbx_seq_one_letter_code
_entity_poly.pdbx_strand_id
1 'polypeptide(L)'
;MKTTARFDVPGDGDIVRIGPVTLAGVAFSGTRGISGVEYSTDGGRSWSRAPFKPPLTPLTWVIWQADWTPGAEGAYDLRVRATDSTGKLQTSQTAASYPSGASGYHTIRIAVAKS
;
A
#
# COMPACT_ATOMS: atom_id res chain seq x y z
N MET A 1 0.58 1.12 -18.52
CA MET A 1 0.08 0.99 -17.13
C MET A 1 0.93 1.82 -16.18
N LYS A 2 0.27 2.53 -15.27
CA LYS A 2 0.93 3.34 -14.23
C LYS A 2 1.40 2.42 -13.09
N THR A 3 2.45 2.83 -12.39
CA THR A 3 2.89 2.18 -11.15
C THR A 3 1.81 2.33 -10.09
N THR A 4 1.46 1.23 -9.42
CA THR A 4 0.39 1.16 -8.43
C THR A 4 0.74 0.19 -7.31
N ALA A 5 0.27 0.47 -6.10
CA ALA A 5 0.22 -0.42 -4.97
C ALA A 5 -1.15 -0.33 -4.29
N ARG A 6 -1.59 -1.42 -3.68
CA ARG A 6 -2.84 -1.47 -2.92
C ARG A 6 -2.71 -2.38 -1.69
N PHE A 7 -3.41 -2.01 -0.62
CA PHE A 7 -3.85 -2.93 0.43
C PHE A 7 -4.88 -3.93 -0.12
N ASP A 8 -4.74 -5.18 0.29
CA ASP A 8 -5.78 -6.21 0.24
C ASP A 8 -6.25 -6.58 1.67
N VAL A 9 -5.37 -6.44 2.68
CA VAL A 9 -5.72 -6.53 4.11
C VAL A 9 -4.96 -5.50 4.95
N PRO A 10 -5.59 -4.89 5.97
CA PRO A 10 -7.04 -4.86 6.19
C PRO A 10 -7.78 -4.18 5.03
N GLY A 11 -9.10 -4.35 4.99
CA GLY A 11 -9.99 -3.67 4.06
C GLY A 11 -10.33 -2.25 4.50
N ASP A 12 -10.86 -1.45 3.58
CA ASP A 12 -11.42 -0.13 3.91
C ASP A 12 -12.67 -0.28 4.78
N GLY A 13 -12.71 0.45 5.90
CA GLY A 13 -13.77 0.39 6.91
C GLY A 13 -13.59 -0.68 7.99
N ASP A 14 -12.53 -1.50 7.92
CA ASP A 14 -12.32 -2.57 8.90
C ASP A 14 -12.09 -2.02 10.32
N ILE A 15 -12.61 -2.76 11.31
CA ILE A 15 -12.30 -2.58 12.72
C ILE A 15 -11.33 -3.68 13.14
N VAL A 16 -10.11 -3.31 13.53
CA VAL A 16 -9.07 -4.24 13.95
C VAL A 16 -8.79 -4.09 15.44
N ARG A 17 -8.39 -5.19 16.09
CA ARG A 17 -8.02 -5.18 17.51
C ARG A 17 -6.68 -4.44 17.70
N ILE A 18 -6.56 -3.68 18.78
CA ILE A 18 -5.25 -3.16 19.23
C ILE A 18 -4.26 -4.30 19.50
N GLY A 19 -3.09 -4.22 18.87
CA GLY A 19 -2.07 -5.28 18.84
C GLY A 19 -1.39 -5.34 17.47
N PRO A 20 -0.57 -6.38 17.20
CA PRO A 20 0.02 -6.58 15.88
C PRO A 20 -1.06 -6.74 14.79
N VAL A 21 -0.97 -5.93 13.74
CA VAL A 21 -1.84 -5.93 12.56
C VAL A 21 -0.98 -6.23 11.33
N THR A 22 -1.36 -7.25 10.57
CA THR A 22 -0.73 -7.52 9.27
C THR A 22 -1.33 -6.59 8.21
N LEU A 23 -0.45 -5.84 7.56
CA LEU A 23 -0.74 -5.06 6.36
C LEU A 23 -0.22 -5.84 5.16
N ALA A 24 -1.05 -6.13 4.16
CA ALA A 24 -0.60 -6.82 2.97
C ALA A 24 -1.38 -6.40 1.72
N GLY A 25 -0.80 -6.69 0.56
CA GLY A 25 -1.48 -6.54 -0.72
C GLY A 25 -0.52 -6.72 -1.89
N VAL A 26 -0.77 -5.99 -2.97
CA VAL A 26 -0.02 -6.12 -4.22
C VAL A 26 0.52 -4.79 -4.74
N ALA A 27 1.62 -4.87 -5.50
CA ALA A 27 2.17 -3.75 -6.27
C ALA A 27 2.55 -4.17 -7.69
N PHE A 28 2.40 -3.25 -8.64
CA PHE A 28 2.63 -3.52 -10.07
C PHE A 28 2.98 -2.25 -10.86
N SER A 29 3.80 -2.39 -11.89
CA SER A 29 4.25 -1.27 -12.74
C SER A 29 4.22 -1.59 -14.25
N GLY A 30 3.46 -2.60 -14.67
CA GLY A 30 3.56 -3.11 -16.04
C GLY A 30 4.81 -3.97 -16.17
N THR A 31 5.59 -3.73 -17.23
CA THR A 31 6.80 -4.49 -17.54
C THR A 31 8.07 -3.97 -16.83
N ARG A 32 7.96 -2.90 -16.05
CA ARG A 32 9.13 -2.25 -15.42
C ARG A 32 9.58 -2.94 -14.13
N GLY A 33 8.72 -3.72 -13.47
CA GLY A 33 8.99 -4.29 -12.16
C GLY A 33 8.89 -3.29 -11.00
N ILE A 34 8.91 -3.80 -9.76
CA ILE A 34 8.81 -3.02 -8.52
C ILE A 34 10.13 -3.10 -7.75
N SER A 35 10.66 -1.95 -7.35
CA SER A 35 11.88 -1.85 -6.53
C SER A 35 11.60 -1.51 -5.07
N GLY A 36 10.41 -0.92 -4.78
CA GLY A 36 10.02 -0.54 -3.44
C GLY A 36 8.51 -0.53 -3.26
N VAL A 37 8.07 -0.93 -2.07
CA VAL A 37 6.72 -0.71 -1.55
C VAL A 37 6.86 -0.04 -0.20
N GLU A 38 6.10 1.01 0.01
CA GLU A 38 6.06 1.74 1.28
C GLU A 38 4.63 1.96 1.71
N TYR A 39 4.38 1.83 3.01
CA TYR A 39 3.10 2.12 3.63
C TYR A 39 3.23 3.26 4.64
N SER A 40 2.13 3.96 4.87
CA SER A 40 2.00 5.01 5.85
C SER A 40 0.80 4.70 6.73
N THR A 41 0.92 5.01 8.01
CA THR A 41 -0.13 4.81 9.03
C THR A 41 -0.60 6.14 9.61
N ASP A 42 -0.12 7.28 9.07
CA ASP A 42 -0.37 8.63 9.59
C ASP A 42 -0.86 9.59 8.48
N GLY A 43 -1.57 9.06 7.48
CA GLY A 43 -2.09 9.85 6.37
C GLY A 43 -1.02 10.33 5.40
N GLY A 44 0.14 9.68 5.34
CA GLY A 44 1.23 9.97 4.41
C GLY A 44 2.28 10.94 4.93
N ARG A 45 2.31 11.25 6.23
CA ARG A 45 3.32 12.12 6.85
C ARG A 45 4.66 11.40 7.00
N SER A 46 4.62 10.12 7.34
CA SER A 46 5.78 9.23 7.37
C SER A 46 5.52 7.94 6.59
N TRP A 47 6.60 7.30 6.13
CA TRP A 47 6.55 6.11 5.27
C TRP A 47 7.51 5.04 5.80
N SER A 48 7.03 3.80 5.83
CA SER A 48 7.78 2.63 6.24
C SER A 48 7.87 1.65 5.08
N ARG A 49 9.04 1.02 4.91
CA ARG A 49 9.27 0.04 3.82
C ARG A 49 8.57 -1.27 4.14
N ALA A 50 7.81 -1.80 3.17
CA ALA A 50 7.27 -3.15 3.22
C ALA A 50 8.18 -4.11 2.43
N PRO A 51 8.58 -5.26 3.01
CA PRO A 51 9.16 -6.33 2.24
C PRO A 51 8.12 -6.92 1.28
N PHE A 52 8.60 -7.46 0.17
CA PHE A 52 7.77 -8.16 -0.79
C PHE A 52 8.48 -9.41 -1.29
N LYS A 53 7.70 -10.41 -1.68
CA LYS A 53 8.24 -11.64 -2.24
C LYS A 53 8.96 -11.33 -3.55
N PRO A 54 10.16 -11.92 -3.78
CA PRO A 54 10.83 -11.78 -5.07
C PRO A 54 9.87 -12.16 -6.20
N PRO A 55 9.75 -11.34 -7.25
CA PRO A 55 8.87 -11.66 -8.36
C PRO A 55 9.41 -12.88 -9.11
N LEU A 56 8.52 -13.77 -9.55
CA LEU A 56 8.89 -14.95 -10.34
C LEU A 56 9.49 -14.57 -11.71
N THR A 57 9.06 -13.43 -12.25
CA THR A 57 9.65 -12.78 -13.43
C THR A 57 9.52 -11.26 -13.29
N PRO A 58 10.34 -10.43 -13.97
CA PRO A 58 10.20 -8.96 -13.93
C PRO A 58 8.83 -8.41 -14.33
N LEU A 59 7.97 -9.24 -14.94
CA LEU A 59 6.64 -8.91 -15.42
C LEU A 59 5.53 -9.19 -14.40
N THR A 60 5.86 -9.78 -13.25
CA THR A 60 4.88 -10.26 -12.27
C THR A 60 4.62 -9.18 -11.22
N TRP A 61 3.34 -8.92 -10.89
CA TRP A 61 2.94 -8.26 -9.64
C TRP A 61 3.67 -8.87 -8.44
N VAL A 62 4.05 -8.02 -7.47
CA VAL A 62 4.66 -8.49 -6.23
C VAL A 62 3.61 -8.49 -5.12
N ILE A 63 3.71 -9.48 -4.24
CA ILE A 63 2.94 -9.54 -2.99
C ILE A 63 3.83 -8.95 -1.90
N TRP A 64 3.32 -7.94 -1.21
CA TRP A 64 4.00 -7.29 -0.09
C TRP A 64 3.24 -7.57 1.20
N GLN A 65 3.99 -7.62 2.30
CA GLN A 65 3.43 -7.80 3.64
C GLN A 65 4.31 -7.07 4.66
N ALA A 66 3.69 -6.43 5.65
CA ALA A 66 4.37 -5.81 6.77
C ALA A 66 3.55 -6.02 8.06
N ASP A 67 4.24 -6.14 9.18
CA ASP A 67 3.60 -6.14 10.49
C ASP A 67 3.68 -4.73 11.08
N TRP A 68 2.53 -4.22 11.52
CA TRP A 68 2.40 -2.91 12.14
C TRP A 68 1.67 -3.04 13.47
N THR A 69 2.21 -2.43 14.51
CA THR A 69 1.55 -2.31 15.81
C THR A 69 1.06 -0.87 15.99
N PRO A 70 -0.26 -0.62 16.02
CA PRO A 70 -0.81 0.70 16.30
C PRO A 70 -0.40 1.17 17.70
N GLY A 71 -0.02 2.46 17.81
CA GLY A 71 0.37 3.04 19.10
C GLY A 71 -0.81 3.37 20.02
N ALA A 72 -2.02 3.46 19.46
CA ALA A 72 -3.24 3.79 20.20
C ALA A 72 -4.49 3.20 19.52
N GLU A 73 -5.61 3.24 20.22
CA GLU A 73 -6.94 3.07 19.63
C GLU A 73 -7.33 4.32 18.83
N GLY A 74 -8.27 4.17 17.90
CA GLY A 74 -8.81 5.27 17.11
C GLY A 74 -8.81 5.00 15.60
N ALA A 75 -9.14 6.03 14.83
CA ALA A 75 -9.16 5.95 13.38
C ALA A 75 -7.76 6.16 12.79
N TYR A 76 -7.43 5.37 11.77
CA TYR A 76 -6.17 5.45 11.03
C TYR A 76 -6.43 5.59 9.53
N ASP A 77 -5.81 6.59 8.89
CA ASP A 77 -5.73 6.71 7.43
C ASP A 77 -4.46 6.01 6.94
N LEU A 78 -4.61 4.78 6.44
CA LEU A 78 -3.49 4.01 5.90
C LEU A 78 -3.31 4.30 4.41
N ARG A 79 -2.07 4.45 3.96
CA ARG A 79 -1.73 4.67 2.54
C ARG A 79 -0.62 3.75 2.09
N VAL A 80 -0.62 3.38 0.81
CA VAL A 80 0.46 2.60 0.21
C VAL A 80 0.89 3.19 -1.13
N ARG A 81 2.19 3.15 -1.40
CA ARG A 81 2.81 3.59 -2.65
C ARG A 81 3.88 2.60 -3.09
N ALA A 82 4.18 2.60 -4.38
CA ALA A 82 5.29 1.82 -4.93
C ALA A 82 6.26 2.68 -5.74
N THR A 83 7.51 2.21 -5.79
CA THR A 83 8.57 2.69 -6.66
C THR A 83 8.86 1.60 -7.69
N ASP A 84 8.86 1.95 -8.98
CA ASP A 84 9.21 0.99 -10.02
C ASP A 84 10.74 0.79 -10.14
N SER A 85 11.18 -0.21 -10.90
CA SER A 85 12.61 -0.49 -11.06
C SER A 85 13.39 0.57 -11.86
N THR A 86 12.71 1.59 -12.41
CA THR A 86 13.37 2.77 -12.99
C THR A 86 13.62 3.86 -11.95
N GLY A 87 13.24 3.63 -10.69
CA GLY A 87 13.34 4.60 -9.60
C GLY A 87 12.17 5.59 -9.56
N LYS A 88 11.14 5.41 -10.39
CA LYS A 88 10.01 6.34 -10.45
C LYS A 88 8.96 5.97 -9.40
N LEU A 89 8.69 6.92 -8.51
CA LEU A 89 7.62 6.82 -7.52
C LEU A 89 6.24 6.91 -8.19
N GLN A 90 5.30 6.12 -7.69
CA GLN A 90 3.87 6.25 -7.99
C GLN A 90 3.40 7.69 -7.77
N THR A 91 2.54 8.19 -8.65
CA THR A 91 1.99 9.54 -8.50
C THR A 91 0.97 9.59 -7.35
N SER A 92 1.06 10.64 -6.53
CA SER A 92 0.03 10.96 -5.53
C SER A 92 -1.22 11.58 -6.15
N GLN A 93 -1.16 12.04 -7.40
CA GLN A 93 -2.28 12.69 -8.07
C GLN A 93 -3.37 11.67 -8.41
N THR A 94 -4.54 11.86 -7.81
CA THR A 94 -5.72 11.05 -8.10
C THR A 94 -6.29 11.41 -9.47
N ALA A 95 -6.55 10.38 -10.29
CA ALA A 95 -7.25 10.52 -11.56
C ALA A 95 -8.29 9.41 -11.67
N ALA A 96 -9.40 9.70 -12.37
CA ALA A 96 -10.41 8.70 -12.68
C ALA A 96 -9.84 7.59 -13.60
N SER A 97 -10.51 6.44 -13.60
CA SER A 97 -10.10 5.29 -14.41
C SER A 97 -10.09 5.55 -15.91
N TYR A 98 -10.90 6.49 -16.40
CA TYR A 98 -10.94 6.88 -17.80
C TYR A 98 -10.15 8.19 -18.04
N PRO A 99 -9.36 8.31 -19.14
CA PRO A 99 -9.06 7.29 -20.16
C PRO A 99 -7.81 6.45 -19.84
N SER A 100 -7.04 6.79 -18.81
CA SER A 100 -5.66 6.28 -18.63
C SER A 100 -5.42 5.47 -17.35
N GLY A 101 -6.49 4.95 -16.74
CA GLY A 101 -6.45 4.20 -15.49
C GLY A 101 -6.31 5.09 -14.26
N ALA A 102 -6.89 4.60 -13.15
CA ALA A 102 -6.89 5.31 -11.87
C ALA A 102 -5.45 5.53 -11.36
N SER A 103 -5.25 6.63 -10.67
CA SER A 103 -3.96 6.95 -10.04
C SER A 103 -4.17 7.58 -8.66
N GLY A 104 -3.08 7.92 -7.98
CA GLY A 104 -3.08 8.27 -6.58
C GLY A 104 -2.66 7.08 -5.72
N TYR A 105 -2.41 7.33 -4.43
CA TYR A 105 -2.10 6.27 -3.48
C TYR A 105 -3.37 5.57 -3.05
N HIS A 106 -3.36 4.23 -3.03
CA HIS A 106 -4.47 3.51 -2.43
C HIS A 106 -4.50 3.86 -0.94
N THR A 107 -5.69 4.27 -0.48
CA THR A 107 -5.93 4.75 0.87
C THR A 107 -7.10 3.96 1.44
N ILE A 108 -6.93 3.44 2.65
CA ILE A 108 -7.99 2.78 3.42
C ILE A 108 -8.09 3.45 4.79
N ARG A 109 -9.29 3.47 5.35
CA ARG A 109 -9.57 3.95 6.70
C ARG A 109 -10.00 2.79 7.56
N ILE A 110 -9.31 2.60 8.67
CA ILE A 110 -9.65 1.56 9.63
C ILE A 110 -9.88 2.17 11.01
N ALA A 111 -10.58 1.46 11.87
CA ALA A 111 -10.64 1.74 13.29
C ALA A 111 -9.84 0.70 14.08
N VAL A 112 -9.03 1.14 15.04
CA VAL A 112 -8.35 0.29 16.01
C VAL A 112 -9.10 0.40 17.33
N ALA A 113 -9.55 -0.73 17.87
CA ALA A 113 -10.30 -0.78 19.12
C ALA A 113 -9.80 -1.90 20.04
N LYS A 114 -10.11 -1.81 21.33
CA LYS A 114 -10.08 -2.99 22.21
C LYS A 114 -11.19 -3.96 21.82
N SER A 115 -10.94 -5.26 22.02
CA SER A 115 -12.00 -6.29 21.90
C SER A 115 -13.12 -6.08 22.88
#